data_AF-A0A1N7LVF6-F1
#
_entry.id   AF-A0A1N7LVF6-F1
#
_cell.length_a   1.000
_cell.length_b   1.000
_cell.length_c   1.000
_cell.angle_alpha   90.00
_cell.angle_beta   90.00
_cell.angle_gamma   90.00
#
_symmetry.space_group_name_H-M   'P 1'
#
loop_
_entity.id
_entity.type
_entity.pdbx_description
1 polymer ?
#
loop_
_entity_poly.entity_id
_entity_poly.type
_entity_poly.pdbx_seq_one_letter_code
_entity_poly.pdbx_strand_id
1 'polypeptide(L)'
;MLRANTGVMSCIEREFYIPYPENTSTRVYMKCMENGPRFVVFLAGEEGNVIVYSQTDAAGNETWYEGDGIASQSAAEIGKRMEIE
;
A
#
# COMPACT_ATOMS: atom_id res chain seq x y z
N MET A 1 34.51 -11.66 1.33
CA MET A 1 33.15 -11.85 0.78
C MET A 1 32.20 -11.04 1.66
N LEU A 2 31.80 -9.85 1.22
CA LEU A 2 30.77 -9.09 1.92
C LEU A 2 29.42 -9.73 1.63
N ARG A 3 28.78 -10.30 2.65
CA ARG A 3 27.36 -10.66 2.59
C ARG A 3 26.59 -9.34 2.75
N ALA A 4 25.95 -8.88 1.67
CA ALA A 4 24.90 -7.89 1.79
C ALA A 4 23.77 -8.53 2.59
N ASN A 5 23.59 -8.08 3.83
CA ASN A 5 22.46 -8.43 4.66
C ASN A 5 21.27 -7.61 4.17
N THR A 6 20.70 -8.00 3.03
CA THR A 6 19.42 -7.45 2.57
C THR A 6 18.37 -7.99 3.52
N GLY A 7 18.01 -7.19 4.52
CA GLY A 7 16.85 -7.42 5.35
C GLY A 7 15.62 -7.44 4.46
N VAL A 8 15.29 -8.61 3.93
CA VAL A 8 14.01 -8.85 3.30
C VAL A 8 13.02 -8.85 4.46
N MET A 9 12.46 -7.69 4.77
CA MET A 9 11.13 -7.65 5.39
C MET A 9 10.29 -8.56 4.50
N SER A 10 9.89 -9.73 5.01
CA SER A 10 9.15 -10.70 4.23
C SER A 10 7.79 -10.09 3.88
N CYS A 11 7.70 -9.43 2.73
CA CYS A 11 6.42 -9.09 2.16
C CYS A 11 5.73 -10.42 1.84
N ILE A 12 4.53 -10.61 2.40
CA ILE A 12 3.70 -11.80 2.19
C ILE A 12 2.44 -11.35 1.46
N GLU A 13 2.23 -11.86 0.25
CA GLU A 13 0.99 -11.56 -0.48
C GLU A 13 -0.21 -12.05 0.33
N ARG A 14 -1.17 -11.16 0.59
CA ARG A 14 -2.35 -11.47 1.40
C ARG A 14 -3.53 -10.60 1.01
N GLU A 15 -4.73 -11.14 1.23
CA GLU A 15 -5.96 -10.37 1.24
C GLU A 15 -6.34 -10.00 2.67
N PHE A 16 -6.79 -8.77 2.87
CA PHE A 16 -7.31 -8.28 4.14
C PHE A 16 -8.35 -7.17 3.88
N TYR A 17 -8.97 -6.66 4.94
CA TYR A 17 -10.04 -5.67 4.84
C TYR A 17 -9.70 -4.46 5.70
N ILE A 18 -9.89 -3.26 5.16
CA ILE A 18 -9.72 -2.00 5.88
C ILE A 18 -11.04 -1.25 6.01
N PRO A 19 -11.25 -0.48 7.10
CA PRO A 19 -12.42 0.37 7.26
C PRO A 19 -12.26 1.66 6.42
N TYR A 20 -12.54 1.59 5.11
CA TYR A 20 -12.43 2.72 4.18
C TYR A 20 -13.44 2.59 3.03
N PRO A 21 -14.13 3.66 2.60
CA PRO A 21 -14.37 4.88 3.39
C PRO A 21 -15.08 4.52 4.71
N GLU A 22 -15.32 5.50 5.60
CA GLU A 22 -15.90 5.23 6.92
C GLU A 22 -17.11 4.29 6.88
N ASN A 23 -17.18 3.36 7.84
CA ASN A 23 -18.23 2.34 7.96
C ASN A 23 -18.33 1.34 6.79
N THR A 24 -17.35 1.32 5.89
CA THR A 24 -17.26 0.34 4.79
C THR A 24 -16.08 -0.59 5.01
N SER A 25 -16.27 -1.88 4.76
CA SER A 25 -15.17 -2.86 4.74
C SER A 25 -14.64 -2.99 3.31
N THR A 26 -13.50 -2.36 3.03
CA THR A 26 -12.86 -2.40 1.71
C THR A 26 -11.85 -3.51 1.66
N ARG A 27 -11.99 -4.35 0.64
CA ARG A 27 -11.05 -5.43 0.34
C ARG A 27 -9.75 -4.85 -0.21
N VAL A 28 -8.63 -5.34 0.30
CA VAL A 28 -7.29 -4.98 -0.16
C VAL A 28 -6.51 -6.26 -0.42
N TYR A 29 -5.85 -6.32 -1.58
CA TYR A 29 -4.88 -7.36 -1.89
C TYR A 29 -3.48 -6.77 -1.95
N MET A 30 -2.59 -7.23 -1.05
CA MET A 30 -1.19 -6.85 -1.06
C MET A 30 -0.41 -7.75 -2.00
N LYS A 31 0.28 -7.13 -2.96
CA LYS A 31 1.19 -7.76 -3.90
C LYS A 31 2.61 -7.32 -3.61
N CYS A 32 3.53 -8.26 -3.59
CA CYS A 32 4.94 -7.96 -3.30
C CYS A 32 5.69 -7.71 -4.62
N MET A 33 6.21 -6.49 -4.79
CA MET A 33 7.03 -6.14 -5.95
C MET A 33 8.49 -5.93 -5.53
N GLU A 34 9.40 -5.97 -6.51
CA GLU A 34 10.83 -5.74 -6.28
C GLU A 34 11.11 -4.37 -5.62
N ASN A 35 10.27 -3.38 -5.90
CA ASN A 35 10.35 -2.02 -5.36
C ASN A 35 9.44 -1.77 -4.15
N GLY A 36 8.93 -2.82 -3.50
CA GLY A 36 8.07 -2.72 -2.32
C GLY A 36 6.63 -3.22 -2.56
N PRO A 37 5.80 -3.25 -1.51
CA PRO A 37 4.41 -3.71 -1.63
C PRO A 37 3.56 -2.76 -2.49
N ARG A 38 2.63 -3.35 -3.24
CA ARG A 38 1.54 -2.66 -3.94
C ARG A 38 0.22 -3.17 -3.39
N PHE A 39 -0.72 -2.28 -3.18
CA PHE A 39 -2.02 -2.59 -2.60
C PHE A 39 -3.10 -2.39 -3.65
N VAL A 40 -3.78 -3.45 -4.04
CA VAL A 40 -4.94 -3.38 -4.93
C VAL A 40 -6.18 -3.21 -4.07
N VAL A 41 -6.76 -2.01 -4.11
CA VAL A 41 -7.86 -1.58 -3.25
C VAL A 41 -9.17 -1.60 -4.04
N PHE A 42 -10.16 -2.36 -3.57
CA PHE A 42 -11.46 -2.51 -4.21
C PHE A 42 -12.49 -1.60 -3.54
N LEU A 43 -12.56 -0.34 -3.98
CA LEU A 43 -13.47 0.65 -3.40
C LEU A 43 -14.93 0.33 -3.75
N ALA A 44 -15.80 0.35 -2.74
CA ALA A 44 -17.23 0.11 -2.93
C ALA A 44 -17.87 1.21 -3.79
N GLY A 45 -18.63 0.81 -4.81
CA GLY A 45 -19.34 1.73 -5.70
C GLY A 45 -18.50 2.30 -6.84
N GLU A 46 -17.21 1.97 -6.93
CA GLU A 46 -16.37 2.27 -8.08
C GLU A 46 -16.22 1.05 -8.99
N GLU A 47 -16.27 1.27 -10.29
CA GLU A 47 -16.00 0.22 -11.27
C GLU A 47 -14.48 0.07 -11.43
N GLY A 48 -13.86 -0.80 -10.63
CA GLY A 48 -12.44 -1.12 -10.74
C GLY A 48 -11.72 -1.33 -9.42
N ASN A 49 -10.42 -1.08 -9.44
CA ASN A 49 -9.56 -1.06 -8.27
C ASN A 49 -8.57 0.11 -8.37
N VAL A 50 -8.11 0.58 -7.22
CA VAL A 50 -7.05 1.57 -7.11
C VAL A 50 -5.78 0.86 -6.65
N ILE A 51 -4.66 1.12 -7.32
CA ILE A 51 -3.35 0.65 -6.86
C ILE A 51 -2.77 1.71 -5.94
N VAL A 52 -2.52 1.36 -4.68
CA VAL A 52 -1.90 2.24 -3.69
C VAL A 52 -0.52 1.70 -3.31
N TYR A 53 0.44 2.60 -3.07
CA TYR A 53 1.78 2.25 -2.62
C TYR A 53 2.48 3.43 -1.95
N SER A 54 3.49 3.15 -1.13
CA SER A 54 4.32 4.19 -0.53
C SER A 54 5.74 4.18 -1.08
N GLN A 55 6.39 5.34 -1.00
CA GLN A 55 7.83 5.48 -1.18
C GLN A 55 8.39 6.35 -0.06
N THR A 56 9.54 5.96 0.47
CA THR A 56 10.26 6.72 1.49
C THR A 56 11.47 7.38 0.86
N ASP A 57 11.60 8.70 1.04
CA ASP A 57 12.75 9.45 0.54
C ASP A 57 14.02 9.23 1.39
N ALA A 58 15.14 9.81 0.97
CA ALA A 58 16.41 9.70 1.69
C ALA A 58 16.41 10.37 3.07
N ALA A 59 15.46 11.26 3.33
CA ALA A 59 15.27 11.91 4.63
C ALA A 59 14.31 11.10 5.55
N GLY A 60 13.75 10.00 5.06
CA GLY A 60 12.82 9.16 5.82
C GLY A 60 11.36 9.58 5.71
N ASN A 61 11.02 10.52 4.82
CA ASN A 61 9.63 10.94 4.63
C ASN A 61 8.92 9.94 3.73
N GLU A 62 7.85 9.33 4.25
CA GLU A 62 6.99 8.46 3.46
C GLU A 62 5.92 9.27 2.72
N THR A 63 5.73 8.98 1.43
CA THR A 63 4.64 9.52 0.62
C THR A 63 3.85 8.37 0.00
N TRP A 64 2.52 8.50 0.04
CA TRP A 64 1.58 7.54 -0.53
C TRP A 64 1.06 8.01 -1.89
N TYR A 65 0.94 7.07 -2.81
CA TYR A 65 0.60 7.31 -4.21
C TYR A 65 -0.50 6.37 -4.69
N GLU A 66 -1.27 6.84 -5.66
CA GLU A 66 -2.19 6.06 -6.48
C GLU A 66 -1.60 5.82 -7.87
N GLY A 67 -1.89 4.63 -8.41
CA GLY A 67 -1.65 4.27 -9.82
C GLY A 67 -0.26 4.64 -10.30
N ASP A 68 -0.21 5.58 -11.25
CA ASP A 68 0.99 6.03 -11.97
C ASP A 68 1.81 7.08 -11.19
N GLY A 69 1.78 7.05 -9.86
CA GLY A 69 2.58 7.94 -9.02
C GLY A 69 1.92 9.28 -8.71
N ILE A 70 0.59 9.31 -8.68
CA ILE A 70 -0.17 10.49 -8.25
C ILE A 70 -0.25 10.47 -6.73
N ALA A 71 0.42 11.41 -6.06
CA ALA A 71 0.24 11.60 -4.63
C ALA A 71 -1.16 12.19 -4.37
N SER A 72 -1.96 11.53 -3.53
CA SER A 72 -3.32 11.94 -3.23
C SER A 72 -3.61 11.82 -1.73
N GLN A 73 -4.61 12.57 -1.26
CA GLN A 73 -5.07 12.46 0.12
C GLN A 73 -5.69 11.07 0.38
N SER A 74 -6.42 10.51 -0.57
CA SER A 74 -6.99 9.16 -0.49
C SER A 74 -5.92 8.09 -0.35
N ALA A 75 -4.82 8.17 -1.11
CA ALA A 75 -3.68 7.24 -0.96
C ALA A 75 -3.13 7.26 0.48
N ALA A 76 -2.94 8.45 1.04
CA ALA A 76 -2.42 8.63 2.39
C ALA A 76 -3.40 8.13 3.46
N GLU A 77 -4.70 8.32 3.27
CA GLU A 77 -5.73 7.81 4.17
C GLU A 77 -5.80 6.28 4.14
N ILE A 78 -5.81 5.67 2.95
CA ILE A 78 -5.78 4.21 2.79
C ILE A 78 -4.49 3.65 3.40
N GLY A 79 -3.34 4.27 3.11
CA GLY A 79 -2.03 3.90 3.65
C GLY A 79 -2.02 3.78 5.18
N LYS A 80 -2.50 4.82 5.87
CA LYS A 80 -2.64 4.83 7.33
C LYS A 80 -3.53 3.71 7.88
N ARG A 81 -4.55 3.27 7.14
CA ARG A 81 -5.39 2.14 7.56
C ARG A 81 -4.67 0.80 7.42
N MET A 82 -3.77 0.67 6.44
CA MET A 82 -3.00 -0.55 6.20
C MET A 82 -1.86 -0.74 7.19
N GLU A 83 -1.27 0.34 7.71
CA GLU A 83 -0.24 0.28 8.76
C GLU A 83 -0.72 -0.30 10.10
N ILE A 84 -2.04 -0.37 10.31
CA ILE A 84 -2.66 -0.84 11.55
C ILE A 84 -2.89 -2.38 11.53
N GLU A 85 -2.72 -3.04 10.37
CA GLU A 85 -3.00 -4.47 10.11
C GLU A 85 -1.75 -5.36 9.94
#